data_AF-A0A3N4HKC3-F1
#
_entry.id   AF-A0A3N4HKC3-F1
#
_cell.length_a   1.000
_cell.length_b   1.000
_cell.length_c   1.000
_cell.angle_alpha   90.00
_cell.angle_beta   90.00
_cell.angle_gamma   90.00
#
_symmetry.space_group_name_H-M   'P 1'
#
loop_
_entity.id
_entity.type
_entity.pdbx_description
1 polymer ?
#
loop_
_entity_poly.entity_id
_entity_poly.type
_entity_poly.pdbx_seq_one_letter_code
_entity_poly.pdbx_strand_id
1 'polypeptide(L)'
;EKYKGIHTPYLYFGTPGTVFTWHLEDWLLPSANHLISGASKLWYLIPAASLTGFENACKENEYDTIRFQCPQFIKHERLFFSGKRVSSSPNDWEENGYKCYTVEQEVGHLIVIWPGVYHSGINMGYNLAEAANFAIGGWLK
;
A
#
# COMPACT_ATOMS: atom_id res chain seq x y z
N GLU A 1 -19.86 4.56 -15.49
CA GLU A 1 -19.88 5.66 -14.49
C GLU A 1 -18.44 6.07 -14.19
N LYS A 2 -18.17 7.33 -13.82
CA LYS A 2 -16.81 7.78 -13.43
C LYS A 2 -16.73 7.82 -11.90
N TYR A 3 -15.87 6.98 -11.33
CA TYR A 3 -15.63 6.94 -9.89
C TYR A 3 -14.48 7.87 -9.51
N LYS A 4 -14.71 8.76 -8.53
CA LYS A 4 -13.70 9.71 -8.03
C LYS A 4 -12.55 8.97 -7.34
N GLY A 5 -11.33 9.45 -7.49
CA GLY A 5 -10.10 8.81 -6.97
C GLY A 5 -9.58 7.69 -7.86
N ILE A 6 -10.49 6.98 -8.56
CA ILE A 6 -10.11 5.96 -9.54
C ILE A 6 -9.91 6.57 -10.93
N HIS A 7 -10.94 7.24 -11.45
CA HIS A 7 -10.95 7.80 -12.82
C HIS A 7 -10.56 9.28 -12.88
N THR A 8 -10.34 9.90 -11.72
CA THR A 8 -9.98 11.31 -11.59
C THR A 8 -8.94 11.44 -10.48
N PRO A 9 -7.93 12.31 -10.64
CA PRO A 9 -6.85 12.43 -9.67
C PRO A 9 -7.35 12.95 -8.31
N TYR A 10 -6.69 12.48 -7.25
CA TYR A 10 -6.83 12.98 -5.89
C TYR A 10 -5.55 13.66 -5.43
N LEU A 11 -5.71 14.76 -4.70
CA LEU A 11 -4.63 15.44 -3.99
C LEU A 11 -4.61 15.00 -2.53
N TYR A 12 -3.42 14.73 -2.03
CA TYR A 12 -3.17 14.29 -0.66
C TYR A 12 -2.23 15.27 0.02
N PHE A 13 -2.71 15.88 1.10
CA PHE A 13 -1.92 16.73 1.98
C PHE A 13 -1.44 15.88 3.15
N GLY A 14 -0.14 15.56 3.16
CA GLY A 14 0.48 14.80 4.24
C GLY A 14 0.89 15.70 5.40
N THR A 15 0.86 15.15 6.60
CA THR A 15 1.51 15.71 7.80
C THR A 15 2.42 14.65 8.44
N PRO A 16 3.41 15.03 9.28
CA PRO A 16 4.32 14.06 9.88
C PRO A 16 3.57 12.92 10.58
N GLY A 17 3.88 11.68 10.21
CA GLY A 17 3.28 10.49 10.84
C GLY A 17 1.91 10.08 10.29
N THR A 18 1.34 10.80 9.32
CA THR A 18 0.15 10.31 8.60
C THR A 18 0.51 9.16 7.68
N VAL A 19 -0.40 8.19 7.58
CA VAL A 19 -0.14 6.90 6.95
C VAL A 19 -1.19 6.56 5.91
N PHE A 20 -0.80 5.77 4.91
CA PHE A 20 -1.71 4.99 4.09
C PHE A 20 -1.47 3.51 4.42
N THR A 21 -2.55 2.84 4.83
CA THR A 21 -2.52 1.48 5.36
C THR A 21 -2.28 0.47 4.25
N TRP A 22 -2.00 -0.78 4.59
CA TRP A 22 -1.83 -1.84 3.61
C TRP A 22 -3.07 -1.99 2.75
N HIS A 23 -2.92 -1.91 1.42
CA HIS A 23 -4.01 -2.14 0.49
C HIS A 23 -3.51 -2.56 -0.89
N LEU A 24 -4.43 -3.12 -1.67
CA LEU A 24 -4.35 -3.21 -3.12
C LEU A 24 -5.27 -2.13 -3.70
N GLU A 25 -4.95 -1.67 -4.90
CA GLU A 25 -5.80 -0.75 -5.64
C GLU A 25 -7.18 -1.35 -5.95
N ASP A 26 -8.15 -0.49 -6.22
CA ASP A 26 -9.48 -0.93 -6.65
C ASP A 26 -9.42 -1.60 -8.02
N TRP A 27 -10.13 -2.73 -8.10
CA TRP A 27 -10.07 -3.67 -9.22
C TRP A 27 -8.65 -4.14 -9.58
N LEU A 28 -7.67 -4.02 -8.68
CA LEU A 28 -6.27 -4.30 -8.97
C LEU A 28 -5.70 -3.44 -10.10
N LEU A 29 -6.26 -2.23 -10.32
CA LEU A 29 -5.71 -1.30 -11.29
C LEU A 29 -4.27 -0.91 -10.91
N PRO A 30 -3.40 -0.63 -11.89
CA PRO A 30 -2.22 0.17 -11.64
C PRO A 30 -2.57 1.52 -11.01
N SER A 31 -1.67 2.05 -10.19
CA SER A 31 -1.75 3.44 -9.70
C SER A 31 -0.44 4.18 -9.90
N ALA A 32 -0.56 5.48 -10.03
CA ALA A 32 0.56 6.41 -10.12
C ALA A 32 0.42 7.46 -9.02
N ASN A 33 1.52 7.72 -8.31
CA ASN A 33 1.60 8.72 -7.26
C ASN A 33 2.79 9.64 -7.52
N HIS A 34 2.53 10.93 -7.71
CA HIS A 34 3.54 11.96 -7.90
C HIS A 34 3.65 12.82 -6.64
N LEU A 35 4.84 12.90 -6.05
CA LEU A 35 5.10 13.78 -4.91
C LEU A 35 5.45 15.17 -5.41
N ILE A 36 4.50 16.09 -5.33
CA ILE A 36 4.60 17.44 -5.93
C ILE A 36 5.51 18.35 -5.10
N SER A 37 5.43 18.31 -3.77
CA SER A 37 6.21 19.20 -2.91
C SER A 37 6.28 18.72 -1.46
N GLY A 38 7.27 19.20 -0.70
CA GLY A 38 7.38 19.01 0.75
C GLY A 38 8.31 17.86 1.14
N ALA A 39 8.04 17.24 2.28
CA ALA A 39 8.83 16.12 2.81
C ALA A 39 8.58 14.80 2.06
N SER A 40 9.54 13.88 2.13
CA SER A 40 9.47 12.57 1.50
C SER A 40 8.32 11.70 2.03
N LYS A 41 8.02 10.63 1.28
CA LYS A 41 7.18 9.52 1.74
C LYS A 41 8.01 8.24 1.76
N LEU A 42 7.90 7.48 2.84
CA LEU A 42 8.47 6.13 2.90
C LEU A 42 7.38 5.12 2.53
N TRP A 43 7.64 4.33 1.49
CA TRP A 43 6.77 3.30 0.96
C TRP A 43 7.28 1.92 1.38
N TYR A 44 6.34 1.02 1.64
CA TYR A 44 6.55 -0.41 1.84
C TYR A 44 5.76 -1.17 0.78
N LEU A 45 6.38 -2.18 0.17
CA LEU A 45 5.87 -2.87 -1.01
C LEU A 45 6.00 -4.37 -0.84
N ILE A 46 4.89 -5.11 -0.89
CA ILE A 46 4.89 -6.57 -0.96
C ILE A 46 4.68 -6.98 -2.42
N PRO A 47 5.62 -7.71 -3.04
CA PRO A 47 5.45 -8.17 -4.41
C PRO A 47 4.29 -9.17 -4.49
N ALA A 48 3.62 -9.22 -5.64
CA ALA A 48 2.51 -10.16 -5.87
C ALA A 48 2.88 -11.63 -5.56
N ALA A 49 4.14 -12.01 -5.81
CA ALA A 49 4.65 -13.35 -5.50
C ALA A 49 4.65 -13.69 -4.00
N SER A 50 4.54 -12.70 -3.10
CA SER A 50 4.52 -12.86 -1.65
C SER A 50 3.14 -12.62 -1.03
N LEU A 51 2.09 -12.46 -1.85
CA LEU A 51 0.71 -12.18 -1.40
C LEU A 51 0.22 -13.17 -0.33
N THR A 52 0.30 -14.47 -0.63
CA THR A 52 -0.21 -15.52 0.27
C THR A 52 0.52 -15.53 1.60
N GLY A 53 1.85 -15.40 1.59
CA GLY A 53 2.66 -15.33 2.80
C GLY A 53 2.28 -14.13 3.66
N PHE A 54 2.12 -12.97 3.03
CA PHE A 54 1.73 -11.74 3.72
C PHE A 54 0.32 -11.81 4.31
N GLU A 55 -0.67 -12.27 3.54
CA GLU A 55 -2.05 -12.42 4.03
C GLU A 55 -2.17 -13.42 5.18
N ASN A 56 -1.42 -14.53 5.12
CA ASN A 56 -1.37 -15.51 6.20
C ASN A 56 -0.73 -14.89 7.45
N ALA A 57 0.38 -14.17 7.29
CA ALA A 57 1.00 -13.45 8.39
C ALA A 57 0.02 -12.44 9.01
N CYS A 58 -0.74 -11.67 8.23
CA CYS A 58 -1.77 -10.76 8.75
C CYS A 58 -2.84 -11.52 9.55
N LYS A 59 -3.33 -12.66 9.05
CA LYS A 59 -4.33 -13.48 9.75
C LYS A 59 -3.83 -14.04 11.08
N GLU A 60 -2.58 -14.46 11.15
CA GLU A 60 -1.97 -14.98 12.38
C GLU A 60 -1.78 -13.91 13.46
N ASN A 61 -1.68 -12.63 13.07
CA ASN A 61 -1.49 -11.51 13.99
C ASN A 61 -2.80 -10.87 14.46
N GLU A 62 -3.91 -11.10 13.76
CA GLU A 62 -5.17 -10.44 14.06
C GLU A 62 -6.06 -11.33 14.94
N TYR A 63 -6.53 -10.76 16.05
CA TYR A 63 -7.30 -11.51 17.06
C TYR A 63 -8.81 -11.61 16.73
N ASP A 64 -9.29 -10.83 15.75
CA ASP A 64 -10.71 -10.72 15.39
C ASP A 64 -11.03 -11.45 14.08
N THR A 65 -11.37 -12.74 14.22
CA THR A 65 -11.60 -13.65 13.09
C THR A 65 -12.84 -13.32 12.26
N ILE A 66 -13.76 -12.48 12.75
CA ILE A 66 -14.94 -12.02 11.98
C ILE A 66 -14.50 -11.24 10.75
N ARG A 67 -13.33 -10.59 10.80
CA ARG A 67 -12.79 -9.78 9.71
C ARG A 67 -12.36 -10.61 8.51
N PHE A 68 -11.93 -11.85 8.74
CA PHE A 68 -11.49 -12.76 7.67
C PHE A 68 -12.64 -13.29 6.81
N GLN A 69 -13.89 -12.99 7.15
CA GLN A 69 -15.04 -13.29 6.30
C GLN A 69 -14.99 -12.51 4.97
N CYS A 70 -14.31 -11.36 4.94
CA CYS A 70 -14.07 -10.64 3.70
C CYS A 70 -12.77 -11.15 3.03
N PRO A 71 -12.82 -11.58 1.76
CA PRO A 71 -11.61 -11.94 1.01
C PRO A 71 -10.61 -10.79 0.87
N GLN A 72 -11.07 -9.54 1.00
CA GLN A 72 -10.24 -8.33 0.95
C GLN A 72 -10.11 -7.66 2.33
N PHE A 73 -10.10 -8.45 3.41
CA PHE A 73 -10.07 -7.94 4.79
C PHE A 73 -9.00 -6.87 5.02
N ILE A 74 -7.79 -7.03 4.45
CA ILE A 74 -6.68 -6.06 4.56
C ILE A 74 -7.09 -4.65 4.09
N LYS A 75 -7.90 -4.52 3.03
CA LYS A 75 -8.38 -3.20 2.55
C LYS A 75 -9.24 -2.48 3.58
N HIS A 76 -9.99 -3.24 4.39
CA HIS A 76 -10.87 -2.68 5.42
C HIS A 76 -10.10 -2.37 6.70
N GLU A 77 -8.93 -2.97 6.85
CA GLU A 77 -8.18 -2.81 8.06
C GLU A 77 -7.39 -1.51 8.06
N ARG A 78 -7.32 -0.89 9.23
CA ARG A 78 -6.38 0.20 9.49
C ARG A 78 -4.98 -0.34 9.82
N LEU A 79 -4.58 -1.44 9.15
CA LEU A 79 -3.29 -2.07 9.34
C LEU A 79 -2.23 -1.17 8.72
N PHE A 80 -1.59 -0.36 9.56
CA PHE A 80 -0.29 0.18 9.21
C PHE A 80 0.81 -0.79 9.69
N PHE A 81 0.68 -1.28 10.92
CA PHE A 81 1.54 -2.29 11.56
C PHE A 81 0.83 -2.96 12.77
N SER A 82 -0.28 -3.67 12.59
CA SER A 82 -0.83 -4.47 13.71
C SER A 82 -0.13 -5.85 13.73
N GLY A 83 0.48 -6.17 14.87
CA GLY A 83 1.06 -7.48 15.13
C GLY A 83 2.57 -7.49 15.34
N LYS A 84 3.03 -8.36 16.26
CA LYS A 84 4.45 -8.64 16.53
C LYS A 84 5.22 -9.19 15.32
N ARG A 85 4.55 -9.54 14.21
CA ARG A 85 5.15 -10.21 13.03
C ARG A 85 4.94 -9.48 11.68
N VAL A 86 4.13 -8.41 11.62
CA VAL A 86 4.22 -7.44 10.51
C VAL A 86 5.24 -6.38 10.94
N SER A 87 6.47 -6.83 11.09
CA SER A 87 7.56 -6.05 11.64
C SER A 87 8.02 -4.95 10.68
N SER A 88 8.70 -3.95 11.21
CA SER A 88 9.43 -2.92 10.46
C SER A 88 10.86 -3.36 10.08
N SER A 89 11.26 -4.59 10.40
CA SER A 89 12.60 -5.13 10.14
C SER A 89 12.61 -6.10 8.95
N PRO A 90 13.55 -5.95 7.99
CA PRO A 90 13.70 -6.86 6.86
C PRO A 90 13.86 -8.34 7.20
N ASN A 91 14.57 -8.65 8.30
CA ASN A 91 14.81 -10.04 8.71
C ASN A 91 13.51 -10.76 9.10
N ASP A 92 12.57 -10.04 9.69
CA ASP A 92 11.33 -10.61 10.18
C ASP A 92 10.38 -10.94 9.01
N TRP A 93 10.51 -10.29 7.84
CA TRP A 93 9.65 -10.55 6.69
C TRP A 93 9.91 -11.93 6.10
N GLU A 94 11.19 -12.25 5.84
CA GLU A 94 11.56 -13.53 5.25
C GLU A 94 11.23 -14.70 6.19
N GLU A 95 11.45 -14.52 7.49
CA GLU A 95 11.06 -15.51 8.51
C GLU A 95 9.54 -15.74 8.57
N ASN A 96 8.72 -14.73 8.26
CA ASN A 96 7.27 -14.84 8.20
C ASN A 96 6.75 -15.18 6.78
N GLY A 97 7.63 -15.55 5.85
CA GLY A 97 7.25 -16.11 4.56
C GLY A 97 6.83 -15.08 3.49
N TYR A 98 7.16 -13.80 3.65
CA TYR A 98 6.92 -12.78 2.63
C TYR A 98 8.13 -11.85 2.43
N LYS A 99 8.23 -11.23 1.26
CA LYS A 99 9.23 -10.18 1.02
C LYS A 99 8.57 -8.82 1.12
N CYS A 100 9.28 -7.83 1.65
CA CYS A 100 8.88 -6.44 1.56
C CYS A 100 10.07 -5.59 1.10
N TYR A 101 9.77 -4.57 0.31
CA TYR A 101 10.74 -3.60 -0.19
C TYR A 101 10.38 -2.22 0.33
N THR A 102 11.39 -1.41 0.61
CA THR A 102 11.21 -0.02 1.01
C THR A 102 11.69 0.92 -0.07
N VAL A 103 10.96 2.01 -0.26
CA VAL A 103 11.32 3.08 -1.20
C VAL A 103 11.05 4.43 -0.55
N GLU A 104 12.06 5.30 -0.51
CA GLU A 104 11.85 6.70 -0.17
C GLU A 104 11.52 7.48 -1.45
N GLN A 105 10.32 8.06 -1.48
CA GLN A 105 9.85 8.92 -2.55
C GLN A 105 10.15 10.38 -2.19
N GLU A 106 11.00 11.02 -2.97
CA GLU A 106 11.34 12.44 -2.86
C GLU A 106 10.49 13.29 -3.83
N VAL A 107 10.57 14.61 -3.69
CA VAL A 107 9.83 15.55 -4.53
C VAL A 107 10.20 15.38 -6.00
N GLY A 108 9.20 15.31 -6.88
CA GLY A 108 9.36 15.04 -8.30
C GLY A 108 9.39 13.55 -8.66
N HIS A 109 9.50 12.64 -7.69
CA HIS A 109 9.43 11.20 -7.96
C HIS A 109 8.00 10.76 -8.26
N LEU A 110 7.87 9.93 -9.30
CA LEU A 110 6.66 9.19 -9.62
C LEU A 110 6.81 7.75 -9.16
N ILE A 111 5.97 7.31 -8.22
CA ILE A 111 5.82 5.91 -7.85
C ILE A 111 4.70 5.30 -8.67
N VAL A 112 4.97 4.16 -9.31
CA VAL A 112 3.96 3.39 -10.04
C VAL A 112 3.79 2.04 -9.34
N ILE A 113 2.56 1.75 -8.95
CA ILE A 113 2.17 0.47 -8.35
C ILE A 113 1.54 -0.40 -9.42
N TRP A 114 2.05 -1.62 -9.57
CA TRP A 114 1.51 -2.62 -10.48
C TRP A 114 0.42 -3.48 -9.80
N PRO A 115 -0.48 -4.11 -10.59
CA PRO A 115 -1.52 -4.99 -10.07
C PRO A 115 -0.99 -6.05 -9.11
N GLY A 116 -1.71 -6.26 -8.01
CA GLY A 116 -1.36 -7.30 -7.02
C GLY A 116 -0.20 -6.94 -6.09
N VAL A 117 0.34 -5.72 -6.14
CA VAL A 117 1.37 -5.25 -5.20
C VAL A 117 0.68 -4.57 -4.02
N TYR A 118 0.74 -5.21 -2.84
CA TYR A 118 0.34 -4.54 -1.61
C TYR A 118 1.31 -3.42 -1.31
N HIS A 119 0.77 -2.30 -0.87
CA HIS A 119 1.58 -1.16 -0.49
C HIS A 119 0.99 -0.42 0.71
N SER A 120 1.90 0.18 1.47
CA SER A 120 1.60 1.07 2.58
C SER A 120 2.71 2.11 2.70
N GLY A 121 2.53 3.12 3.54
CA GLY A 121 3.59 4.07 3.79
C GLY A 121 3.21 5.23 4.71
N ILE A 122 4.22 6.04 4.99
CA ILE A 122 4.16 7.13 5.96
C ILE A 122 4.72 8.41 5.36
N ASN A 123 4.07 9.53 5.66
CA ASN A 123 4.59 10.85 5.32
C ASN A 123 5.62 11.28 6.37
N MET A 124 6.83 11.62 5.92
CA MET A 124 7.93 12.04 6.80
C MET A 124 7.78 13.49 7.27
N GLY A 125 6.82 14.23 6.72
CA GLY A 125 6.52 15.60 7.10
C GLY A 125 5.35 16.18 6.32
N TYR A 126 5.25 17.51 6.29
CA TYR A 126 4.26 18.19 5.47
C TYR A 126 4.58 18.03 3.99
N ASN A 127 3.65 17.49 3.21
CA ASN A 127 3.83 17.29 1.77
C ASN A 127 2.51 17.35 0.98
N LEU A 128 2.63 17.43 -0.35
CA LEU A 128 1.53 17.38 -1.29
C LEU A 128 1.84 16.33 -2.35
N ALA A 129 0.93 15.37 -2.53
CA ALA A 129 1.01 14.40 -3.62
C ALA A 129 -0.29 14.37 -4.43
N GLU A 130 -0.17 13.97 -5.68
CA GLU A 130 -1.28 13.64 -6.56
C GLU A 130 -1.23 12.16 -6.90
N ALA A 131 -2.38 11.48 -6.89
CA ALA A 131 -2.46 10.11 -7.34
C ALA A 131 -3.70 9.84 -8.19
N ALA A 132 -3.58 8.87 -9.09
CA ALA A 132 -4.68 8.37 -9.91
C ALA A 132 -4.44 6.90 -10.29
N ASN A 133 -5.53 6.16 -10.47
CA ASN A 133 -5.46 4.85 -11.12
C ASN A 133 -5.42 5.01 -12.64
N PHE A 134 -4.81 4.04 -13.31
CA PHE A 134 -4.81 3.95 -14.76
C PHE A 134 -4.90 2.49 -15.18
N ALA A 135 -5.28 2.23 -16.44
CA ALA A 135 -5.33 0.89 -17.00
C ALA A 135 -4.37 0.78 -18.18
N ILE A 136 -3.72 -0.36 -18.32
CA ILE A 136 -2.89 -0.72 -19.47
C ILE A 136 -3.54 -1.85 -20.27
N GLY A 137 -3.17 -1.96 -21.56
CA GLY A 137 -3.61 -3.08 -22.42
C GLY A 137 -3.07 -4.41 -21.88
N GLY A 138 -3.88 -5.09 -21.07
CA GLY A 138 -3.49 -6.34 -20.41
C GLY A 138 -3.88 -6.43 -18.93
N TRP A 139 -4.31 -5.34 -18.30
CA TRP A 139 -4.69 -5.36 -16.87
C TRP A 139 -5.87 -6.31 -16.55
N LEU A 140 -6.78 -6.53 -17.50
CA LEU A 140 -7.94 -7.44 -17.34
C LEU A 140 -7.60 -8.94 -17.43
N LYS A 141 -6.36 -9.30 -17.78
CA LYS A 141 -5.94 -10.69 -17.97
C LYS A 141 -5.42 -11.29 -16.68
#